data_AF-A0A1C7LWN7-F1
#
_entry.id   AF-A0A1C7LWN7-F1
#
_cell.length_a   1.000
_cell.length_b   1.000
_cell.length_c   1.000
_cell.angle_alpha   90.00
_cell.angle_beta   90.00
_cell.angle_gamma   90.00
#
_symmetry.space_group_name_H-M   'P 1'
#
loop_
_entity.id
_entity.type
_entity.pdbx_description
1 polymer ?
#
loop_
_entity_poly.entity_id
_entity_poly.type
_entity_poly.pdbx_seq_one_letter_code
_entity_poly.pdbx_strand_id
1 'polypeptide(L)' 'MTRLNDKAILNICMPYSSRDDITTAVQSIVKDASGPESEYREITEDDIDAHLMTSVVGSPPVDILIRTSGVKLE' A
#
# COMPACT_ATOMS: atom_id res chain seq x y z
N MET A 1 -8.21 12.37 15.02
CA MET A 1 -9.62 12.60 15.40
C MET A 1 -10.56 11.53 14.83
N THR A 2 -10.32 10.97 13.64
CA THR A 2 -11.22 9.99 12.98
C THR A 2 -10.78 8.53 13.03
N ARG A 3 -9.67 8.20 13.70
CA ARG A 3 -9.05 6.85 13.70
C ARG A 3 -9.95 5.72 14.25
N LEU A 4 -10.85 6.05 15.18
CA LEU A 4 -11.74 5.06 15.82
C LEU A 4 -13.10 4.93 15.12
N ASN A 5 -13.28 5.57 13.96
CA ASN A 5 -14.50 5.43 13.17
C ASN A 5 -14.44 4.11 12.40
N ASP A 6 -15.51 3.32 12.48
CA ASP A 6 -15.62 1.97 11.92
C ASP A 6 -16.56 1.89 10.70
N LYS A 7 -17.37 2.92 10.47
CA LYS A 7 -18.41 2.90 9.41
C LYS A 7 -17.88 3.09 7.99
N ALA A 8 -16.83 3.89 7.82
CA ALA A 8 -16.30 4.22 6.50
C ALA A 8 -14.86 4.70 6.59
N ILE A 9 -14.06 4.33 5.60
CA ILE A 9 -12.67 4.77 5.42
C ILE A 9 -12.63 5.65 4.16
N LEU A 10 -11.99 6.81 4.26
CA LEU A 10 -11.73 7.71 3.14
C LEU A 10 -10.22 7.94 3.04
N ASN A 11 -9.60 7.37 2.00
CA ASN A 11 -8.19 7.57 1.70
C ASN A 11 -8.01 8.79 0.81
N ILE A 12 -7.32 9.82 1.30
CA ILE A 12 -6.99 11.03 0.54
C ILE A 12 -5.53 10.94 0.11
N CYS A 13 -5.31 10.83 -1.21
CA CYS A 13 -4.01 10.60 -1.83
C CYS A 13 -3.26 11.92 -2.12
N MET A 14 -2.47 12.43 -1.16
CA MET A 14 -1.72 13.71 -1.29
C MET A 14 -0.40 13.72 -0.51
N PRO A 15 0.76 14.05 -1.12
CA PRO A 15 1.14 13.73 -2.49
C PRO A 15 1.29 12.21 -2.64
N TYR A 16 0.52 11.60 -3.53
CA TYR A 16 0.52 10.15 -3.71
C TYR A 16 0.89 9.78 -5.15
N SER A 17 1.77 8.80 -5.27
CA SER A 17 2.23 8.22 -6.51
C SER A 17 2.36 6.72 -6.26
N SER A 18 1.73 5.89 -7.08
CA SER A 18 1.78 4.43 -6.91
C SER A 18 3.22 3.89 -6.92
N ARG A 19 4.12 4.55 -7.65
CA ARG A 19 5.54 4.16 -7.69
C ARG A 19 6.25 4.46 -6.39
N ASP A 20 5.96 5.60 -5.78
CA ASP A 20 6.53 5.98 -4.47
C ASP A 20 6.00 5.07 -3.36
N ASP A 21 4.71 4.72 -3.41
CA ASP A 21 4.09 3.77 -2.46
C ASP A 21 4.77 2.40 -2.53
N ILE A 22 4.86 1.81 -3.73
CA ILE A 22 5.54 0.52 -3.95
C ILE A 22 7.01 0.59 -3.51
N THR A 23 7.72 1.69 -3.83
CA THR A 23 9.13 1.85 -3.43
C THR A 23 9.28 1.87 -1.91
N THR A 24 8.36 2.55 -1.20
CA THR A 24 8.36 2.63 0.26
C THR A 24 8.00 1.28 0.90
N ALA A 25 7.06 0.55 0.30
CA ALA A 25 6.69 -0.79 0.73
C ALA A 25 7.89 -1.76 0.62
N VAL A 26 8.55 -1.80 -0.54
CA VAL A 26 9.74 -2.64 -0.76
C VAL A 26 10.88 -2.28 0.19
N GLN A 27 11.13 -0.99 0.41
CA GLN A 27 12.14 -0.56 1.39
C GLN A 27 11.84 -1.03 2.81
N SER A 28 10.56 -1.07 3.20
CA SER A 28 10.12 -1.55 4.51
C SER A 28 10.33 -3.06 4.63
N ILE A 29 9.93 -3.83 3.61
CA ILE A 29 10.12 -5.29 3.56
C ILE A 29 11.61 -5.65 3.69
N VAL A 30 12.48 -4.96 2.96
CA VAL A 30 13.93 -5.22 3.00
C VAL A 30 14.51 -4.88 4.38
N LYS A 31 14.02 -3.83 5.05
CA LYS A 31 14.46 -3.51 6.43
C LYS A 31 14.04 -4.61 7.40
N ASP A 32 12.82 -5.11 7.28
CA ASP A 32 12.31 -6.19 8.12
C ASP A 32 13.05 -7.50 7.87
N ALA A 33 13.39 -7.79 6.61
CA ALA A 33 14.18 -8.95 6.19
C ALA A 33 15.70 -8.78 6.37
N SER A 34 16.20 -7.63 6.84
CA SER A 34 17.64 -7.43 7.13
C SER A 34 17.94 -7.50 8.64
N GLY A 35 16.94 -7.84 9.46
CA GLY A 35 17.08 -7.99 10.90
C GLY A 35 17.99 -9.16 11.31
N PRO A 36 18.50 -9.17 12.56
CA PRO A 36 19.45 -10.18 13.05
C PRO A 36 18.90 -11.62 13.11
N GLU A 37 17.59 -11.81 12.91
CA GLU A 37 16.95 -13.13 12.82
C GLU A 37 16.60 -13.56 11.38
N SER A 38 16.95 -12.76 10.35
CA SER A 38 16.53 -13.08 9.00
C SER A 38 17.44 -14.13 8.37
N GLU A 39 17.02 -15.39 8.46
CA GLU A 39 17.31 -16.36 7.40
C GLU A 39 16.78 -15.81 6.07
N TYR A 40 17.35 -16.26 4.95
CA TYR A 40 16.94 -15.85 3.60
C TYR A 40 15.44 -16.12 3.39
N ARG A 41 14.61 -15.13 3.70
CA ARG A 41 13.17 -15.20 3.56
C ARG A 41 12.83 -14.85 2.12
N GLU A 42 12.06 -15.71 1.48
CA GLU A 42 11.46 -15.43 0.19
C GLU A 42 10.45 -14.29 0.36
N ILE A 43 10.63 -13.21 -0.41
CA ILE A 43 9.69 -12.09 -0.46
C ILE A 43 8.63 -12.43 -1.50
N THR A 44 7.37 -12.44 -1.08
CA THR A 44 6.21 -12.79 -1.90
C THR A 44 5.37 -11.57 -2.27
N GLU A 45 4.40 -11.75 -3.17
CA GLU A 45 3.44 -10.70 -3.52
C GLU A 45 2.57 -10.29 -2.32
N ASP A 46 2.26 -11.23 -1.42
CA ASP A 46 1.53 -10.98 -0.17
C ASP A 46 2.32 -10.05 0.76
N ASP A 47 3.66 -10.16 0.78
CA ASP A 47 4.50 -9.25 1.55
C ASP A 47 4.43 -7.83 0.99
N ILE A 48 4.37 -7.68 -0.33
CA ILE A 48 4.22 -6.37 -0.97
C ILE A 48 2.86 -5.78 -0.63
N ASP A 49 1.78 -6.55 -0.81
CA ASP A 49 0.41 -6.10 -0.53
C ASP A 49 0.24 -5.68 0.94
N ALA A 50 0.80 -6.43 1.89
CA ALA A 50 0.74 -6.12 3.31
C ALA A 50 1.45 -4.80 3.69
N HIS A 51 2.43 -4.36 2.90
CA HIS A 51 3.22 -3.15 3.17
C HIS A 51 2.77 -1.91 2.37
N LEU A 52 1.77 -2.03 1.50
CA LEU A 52 1.19 -0.88 0.80
C LEU A 52 0.49 0.07 1.79
N MET A 53 0.57 1.38 1.53
CA MET A 53 -0.09 2.38 2.38
C MET A 53 -1.59 2.14 2.55
N THR A 54 -2.27 1.61 1.54
CA THR A 54 -3.70 1.25 1.58
C THR A 54 -3.97 0.12 2.55
N SER A 55 -3.13 -0.92 2.54
CA SER A 55 -3.29 -2.14 3.33
C SER A 55 -2.93 -1.92 4.79
N VAL A 56 -1.89 -1.12 5.06
CA VAL A 56 -1.50 -0.71 6.42
C VAL A 56 -2.62 0.05 7.14
N VAL A 57 -3.44 0.79 6.39
CA VAL A 57 -4.60 1.54 6.91
C VAL A 57 -5.87 0.66 6.98
N GLY A 58 -5.82 -0.58 6.50
CA GLY A 58 -6.93 -1.53 6.50
C GLY A 58 -7.98 -1.26 5.41
N SER A 59 -7.57 -0.62 4.31
CA SER A 59 -8.45 -0.41 3.16
C SER A 59 -8.62 -1.72 2.38
N PRO A 60 -9.84 -2.12 2.03
CA PRO A 60 -10.05 -3.27 1.14
C PRO A 60 -9.56 -2.97 -0.29
N PRO A 61 -9.40 -4.02 -1.13
CA PRO A 61 -9.06 -3.88 -2.54
C PRO A 61 -10.06 -2.99 -3.30
N VAL A 62 -9.58 -2.30 -4.33
CA VAL A 62 -10.42 -1.41 -5.15
C VAL A 62 -11.26 -2.21 -6.13
N ASP A 63 -12.59 -2.16 -5.99
CA ASP A 63 -13.51 -2.79 -6.95
C ASP A 63 -13.73 -1.94 -8.22
N ILE A 64 -13.78 -0.62 -8.07
CA ILE A 64 -14.13 0.32 -9.15
C ILE A 64 -13.14 1.48 -9.17
N LEU A 65 -12.41 1.61 -10.28
CA LEU A 65 -11.55 2.75 -10.56
C LEU A 65 -12.24 3.72 -11.54
N ILE A 66 -12.65 4.88 -11.06
CA ILE A 66 -13.26 5.93 -11.88
C ILE A 66 -12.23 7.00 -12.17
N ARG A 67 -11.86 7.15 -13.45
CA ARG A 67 -11.03 8.26 -13.94
C ARG A 67 -11.87 9.19 -14.81
N THR A 68 -12.05 10.42 -14.36
CA THR A 68 -12.68 11.48 -15.17
C THR A 68 -11.66 12.05 -16.16
N SER A 69 -12.09 12.92 -17.11
CA SER A 69 -11.29 13.60 -18.16
C SER A 69 -11.03 12.88 -19.49
N GLY A 70 -11.59 11.69 -19.73
CA GLY A 70 -11.59 11.05 -21.06
C GLY A 70 -10.22 10.60 -21.60
N VAL A 71 -9.15 10.81 -20.84
CA VAL A 71 -7.81 10.32 -21.15
C VAL A 71 -7.73 8.82 -20.89
N LYS A 72 -7.28 8.06 -21.90
CA LYS A 72 -7.05 6.62 -21.74
C LYS A 72 -5.80 6.39 -20.89
N LEU A 73 -5.85 5.34 -20.07
CA LEU A 73 -4.65 4.76 -19.47
C LEU A 73 -3.93 4.03 -20.61
N GLU A 74 -2.82 4.58 -21.08
CA GLU A 74 -1.80 3.82 -21.80
C GLU A 74 -0.92 3.07 -20.82
#